data_AF-A0A8B9JCL8-F1
#
_entry.id   AF-A0A8B9JCL8-F1
#
_cell.length_a   1.000
_cell.length_b   1.000
_cell.length_c   1.000
_cell.angle_alpha   90.00
_cell.angle_beta   90.00
_cell.angle_gamma   90.00
#
_symmetry.space_group_name_H-M   'P 1'
#
loop_
_entity.id
_entity.type
_entity.pdbx_description
1 polymer ?
#
loop_
_entity_poly.entity_id
_entity_poly.type
_entity_poly.pdbx_seq_one_letter_code
_entity_poly.pdbx_strand_id
1 'polypeptide(L)'
;MDLHILAHRLRVTSISKSGLQNYTHPLIKLIFLRNRTRCKFFSLTETPENYTVVLDEEGFKGISLSLTHTHTVTADLQFEA
;
A
#
# COMPACT_ATOMS: atom_id res chain seq x y z
N MET A 1 -28.86 -11.66 -4.65
CA MET A 1 -27.56 -11.18 -4.15
C MET A 1 -26.72 -10.97 -5.38
N ASP A 2 -26.39 -9.72 -5.69
CA ASP A 2 -25.70 -9.37 -6.93
C ASP A 2 -24.21 -9.17 -6.64
N LEU A 3 -23.37 -9.87 -7.41
CA LEU A 3 -21.92 -9.76 -7.30
C LEU A 3 -21.43 -8.66 -8.24
N HIS A 4 -20.73 -7.67 -7.69
CA HIS A 4 -20.07 -6.62 -8.47
C HIS A 4 -18.56 -6.74 -8.35
N ILE A 5 -17.88 -6.92 -9.49
CA ILE A 5 -16.42 -6.85 -9.57
C ILE A 5 -16.05 -5.40 -9.81
N LEU A 6 -15.29 -4.81 -8.89
CA LEU A 6 -14.82 -3.44 -9.02
C LEU A 6 -13.60 -3.38 -9.96
N ALA A 7 -13.54 -2.35 -10.81
CA ALA A 7 -12.42 -2.12 -11.73
C ALA A 7 -11.17 -1.53 -11.04
N HIS A 8 -10.82 -2.04 -9.85
CA HIS A 8 -9.62 -1.65 -9.12
C HIS A 8 -8.53 -2.71 -9.30
N ARG A 9 -7.36 -2.28 -9.79
CA ARG A 9 -6.15 -3.10 -9.79
C ARG A 9 -5.41 -2.84 -8.49
N LEU A 10 -5.45 -3.81 -7.58
CA LEU A 10 -4.89 -3.70 -6.24
C LEU A 10 -3.53 -4.37 -6.16
N ARG A 11 -2.65 -3.77 -5.37
CA ARG A 11 -1.38 -4.31 -4.89
C ARG A 11 -1.52 -4.61 -3.41
N VAL A 12 -0.87 -5.68 -2.97
CA VAL A 12 -0.76 -6.06 -1.57
C VAL A 12 0.72 -6.07 -1.22
N THR A 13 1.09 -5.40 -0.14
CA THR A 13 2.47 -5.34 0.33
C THR A 13 2.53 -5.37 1.86
N SER A 14 3.71 -5.68 2.39
CA SER A 14 3.98 -5.73 3.82
C SER A 14 5.09 -4.74 4.17
N ILE A 15 4.89 -3.99 5.25
CA ILE A 15 5.88 -3.09 5.84
C ILE A 15 6.27 -3.68 7.20
N SER A 16 7.56 -3.98 7.39
CA SER A 16 8.06 -4.45 8.68
C SER A 16 7.87 -3.37 9.77
N LYS A 17 7.71 -3.79 11.02
CA LYS A 17 7.55 -2.86 12.17
C LYS A 17 8.69 -1.85 12.25
N SER A 18 9.93 -2.30 12.06
CA SER A 18 11.13 -1.45 12.04
C SER A 18 11.22 -0.55 10.81
N GLY A 19 10.62 -0.95 9.69
CA GLY A 19 10.60 -0.18 8.45
C GLY A 19 9.52 0.90 8.40
N LEU A 20 8.50 0.84 9.27
CA LEU A 20 7.32 1.73 9.20
C LEU A 20 7.69 3.22 9.16
N GLN A 21 8.70 3.63 9.93
CA GLN A 21 9.14 5.03 10.01
C GLN A 21 9.51 5.62 8.64
N ASN A 22 10.02 4.79 7.73
CA ASN A 22 10.38 5.20 6.37
C ASN A 22 9.12 5.48 5.52
N TYR A 23 7.98 4.88 5.89
CA TYR A 23 6.70 5.01 5.21
C TYR A 23 5.76 6.03 5.88
N THR A 24 6.15 6.66 7.00
CA THR A 24 5.28 7.59 7.74
C THR A 24 4.76 8.74 6.86
N HIS A 25 5.63 9.40 6.09
CA HIS A 25 5.22 10.49 5.20
C HIS A 25 4.21 10.05 4.13
N PRO A 26 4.49 9.01 3.31
CA PRO A 26 3.53 8.58 2.31
C PRO A 26 2.24 8.00 2.92
N LEU A 27 2.30 7.31 4.06
CA LEU A 27 1.10 6.79 4.75
C LEU A 27 0.21 7.93 5.26
N ILE A 28 0.76 8.96 5.92
CA ILE A 28 -0.01 10.14 6.34
C ILE A 28 -0.67 10.81 5.13
N LYS A 29 0.04 10.92 4.00
CA LYS A 29 -0.51 11.48 2.77
C LYS A 29 -1.69 10.67 2.24
N LEU A 30 -1.60 9.35 2.25
CA LEU A 30 -2.67 8.45 1.81
C LEU A 30 -3.89 8.49 2.74
N ILE A 31 -3.67 8.55 4.05
CA ILE A 31 -4.74 8.51 5.06
C ILE A 31 -5.46 9.87 5.16
N PHE A 32 -4.70 10.97 5.27
CA PHE A 32 -5.25 12.27 5.66
C PHE A 32 -5.31 13.29 4.53
N LEU A 33 -4.52 13.13 3.46
CA LEU A 33 -4.37 14.13 2.40
C LEU A 33 -4.92 13.64 1.06
N ARG A 34 -6.19 13.21 1.03
CA ARG A 34 -6.84 12.62 -0.16
C ARG A 34 -6.72 13.49 -1.42
N ASN A 35 -6.74 14.82 -1.27
CA ASN A 35 -6.58 15.78 -2.39
C ASN A 35 -5.13 15.88 -2.92
N ARG A 36 -4.17 15.22 -2.28
CA ARG A 36 -2.75 15.16 -2.65
C ARG A 36 -2.36 13.82 -3.26
N THR A 37 -3.29 12.91 -3.49
CA THR A 37 -3.07 11.58 -4.07
C THR A 37 -4.16 11.24 -5.07
N ARG A 38 -3.83 10.43 -6.09
CA ARG A 38 -4.81 9.84 -7.02
C ARG A 38 -5.31 8.46 -6.58
N CYS A 39 -4.82 7.98 -5.44
CA CYS A 39 -5.23 6.72 -4.84
C CYS A 39 -6.73 6.75 -4.49
N LYS A 40 -7.47 5.77 -4.99
CA LYS A 40 -8.90 5.57 -4.77
C LYS A 40 -9.20 4.40 -3.83
N PHE A 41 -8.26 3.46 -3.71
CA PHE A 41 -8.34 2.33 -2.79
C PHE A 41 -7.10 2.28 -1.90
N PHE A 42 -7.30 2.32 -0.59
CA PHE A 42 -6.25 2.19 0.41
C PHE A 42 -6.80 1.48 1.65
N SER A 43 -6.05 0.50 2.14
CA SER A 43 -6.24 -0.17 3.41
C SER A 43 -4.87 -0.39 4.07
N LEU A 44 -4.82 -0.19 5.38
CA LEU A 44 -3.67 -0.47 6.22
C LEU A 44 -4.17 -1.29 7.40
N THR A 45 -3.56 -2.45 7.63
CA THR A 45 -3.89 -3.32 8.76
C THR A 45 -2.62 -3.62 9.53
N GLU A 46 -2.60 -3.26 10.81
CA GLU A 46 -1.54 -3.68 11.72
C GLU A 46 -1.76 -5.14 12.14
N THR A 47 -0.68 -5.90 12.13
CA THR A 47 -0.58 -7.26 12.68
C THR A 47 0.52 -7.29 13.74
N PRO A 48 0.66 -8.36 14.54
CA PRO A 48 1.80 -8.49 15.45
C PRO A 48 3.15 -8.43 14.71
N GLU A 49 3.24 -8.99 13.51
CA GLU A 49 4.49 -9.17 12.76
C GLU A 49 4.83 -7.95 11.88
N ASN A 50 3.82 -7.33 11.25
CA ASN A 50 4.01 -6.29 10.24
C ASN A 50 2.78 -5.40 10.06
N TYR A 51 2.85 -4.49 9.08
CA TYR A 51 1.68 -3.77 8.56
C TYR A 51 1.39 -4.28 7.15
N THR A 52 0.17 -4.74 6.91
CA THR A 52 -0.30 -5.12 5.57
C THR A 52 -0.94 -3.89 4.92
N VAL A 53 -0.51 -3.55 3.71
CA VAL A 53 -1.04 -2.43 2.93
C VAL A 53 -1.65 -2.96 1.65
N VAL A 54 -2.92 -2.62 1.43
CA VAL A 54 -3.62 -2.90 0.18
C VAL A 54 -3.95 -1.58 -0.48
N LEU A 55 -3.51 -1.37 -1.71
CA LEU A 55 -3.69 -0.11 -2.40
C LEU A 55 -3.74 -0.27 -3.91
N ASP A 56 -4.33 0.69 -4.61
CA ASP A 56 -4.29 0.68 -6.07
C ASP A 56 -2.92 1.08 -6.64
N GLU A 57 -2.76 0.91 -7.96
CA GLU A 57 -1.54 1.26 -8.70
C GLU A 57 -1.07 2.72 -8.50
N GLU A 58 -1.99 3.67 -8.32
CA GLU A 58 -1.63 5.08 -8.12
C GLU A 58 -1.13 5.32 -6.69
N GLY A 59 -1.75 4.69 -5.70
CA GLY A 59 -1.24 4.66 -4.33
C GLY A 59 0.15 4.02 -4.26
N PHE A 60 0.36 2.90 -4.97
CA PHE A 60 1.62 2.18 -4.97
C PHE A 60 2.77 3.03 -5.52
N LYS A 61 2.57 3.72 -6.65
CA LYS A 61 3.54 4.69 -7.19
C LYS A 61 3.86 5.81 -6.21
N GLY A 62 2.86 6.31 -5.48
CA GLY A 62 3.03 7.37 -4.48
C GLY A 62 3.91 6.94 -3.30
N ILE A 63 3.79 5.69 -2.87
CA ILE A 63 4.64 5.11 -1.81
C ILE A 63 6.06 4.87 -2.33
N SER A 64 6.22 4.29 -3.52
CA SER A 64 7.53 3.94 -4.08
C SER A 64 8.41 5.15 -4.38
N LEU A 65 7.81 6.27 -4.81
CA LEU A 65 8.54 7.50 -5.14
C LEU A 65 8.99 8.30 -3.92
N SER A 66 8.40 8.07 -2.75
CA SER A 66 8.72 8.83 -1.53
C SER A 66 10.00 8.37 -0.83
N LEU A 67 10.61 7.27 -1.28
CA LEU A 67 11.82 6.68 -0.70
C LEU A 67 12.96 6.78 -1.70
N THR A 68 13.81 7.80 -1.55
CA THR A 68 14.92 8.05 -2.47
C THR A 68 16.04 7.01 -2.39
N HIS A 69 16.10 6.12 -1.39
CA HIS A 69 17.06 5.01 -1.34
C HIS A 69 16.55 3.88 -0.44
N THR A 70 15.88 2.85 -0.97
CA THR A 70 15.91 1.47 -0.42
C THR A 70 15.13 0.49 -1.30
N HIS A 71 15.66 -0.74 -1.38
CA HIS A 71 15.09 -1.88 -2.09
C HIS A 71 13.59 -2.07 -1.76
N THR A 72 12.75 -2.00 -2.79
CA THR A 72 11.39 -2.49 -2.71
C THR A 72 11.46 -4.01 -2.59
N VAL A 73 11.23 -4.54 -1.39
CA VAL A 73 10.83 -5.94 -1.26
C VAL A 73 9.39 -5.98 -1.77
N THR A 74 9.25 -6.14 -3.09
CA THR A 74 8.01 -6.62 -3.66
C THR A 74 7.84 -8.01 -3.10
N ALA A 75 7.03 -8.17 -2.06
CA ALA A 75 6.48 -9.47 -1.74
C ALA A 75 5.59 -9.79 -2.94
N ASP A 76 6.17 -10.46 -3.95
CA ASP A 76 5.41 -11.26 -4.89
C ASP A 76 4.65 -12.26 -4.03
N LEU A 77 3.43 -11.91 -3.64
CA LEU A 77 2.44 -12.90 -3.28
C LEU A 77 2.19 -13.68 -4.57
N GLN A 78 3.02 -14.68 -4.80
CA GLN A 78 2.67 -15.83 -5.62
C GLN A 78 1.42 -16.41 -4.95
N PHE A 79 0.25 -16.01 -5.43
CA PHE A 79 -0.93 -16.83 -5.30
C PHE A 79 -0.64 -18.09 -6.13
N GLU A 80 -0.03 -19.10 -5.50
CA GLU A 80 -0.17 -20.46 -5.99
C GLU A 80 -1.66 -20.80 -5.90
N ALA A 81 -2.25 -21.01 -7.07
CA ALA A 81 -3.57 -21.58 -7.25
C ALA A 81 -3.47 -23.11 -7.25
#